data_AF-A0A532AZX7-F1
#
_entry.id   AF-A0A532AZX7-F1
#
_cell.length_a   1.000
_cell.length_b   1.000
_cell.length_c   1.000
_cell.angle_alpha   90.00
_cell.angle_beta   90.00
_cell.angle_gamma   90.00
#
_symmetry.space_group_name_H-M   'P 1'
#
loop_
_entity.id
_entity.type
_entity.pdbx_description
1 polymer ?
#
loop_
_entity_poly.entity_id
_entity_poly.type
_entity_poly.pdbx_seq_one_letter_code
_entity_poly.pdbx_strand_id
1 'polypeptide(L)'
;MSGLTEAGDPAQAALDLRNYTPAVRGDEAFLLERYLKKVIDRIGYVYWQEIPDDPKSNTPFVYFEHPTGNIVIGPVETEKGKIWQFTPETLAHIRALYADVEDVPVAPEFAAFASTDPFFIARGLAREISPGLLTRAGPMEHWQWWMLGLAALAGIVFGFIANALISLFVRRTDSSAFFRIVEWAVR
;
A
#
# COMPACT_ATOMS: atom_id res chain seq x y z
N MET A 1 -8.33 17.19 -11.60
CA MET A 1 -7.43 17.04 -10.45
C MET A 1 -6.05 16.60 -10.97
N SER A 2 -5.28 17.52 -11.56
CA SER A 2 -4.02 17.22 -12.25
C SER A 2 -3.02 18.36 -12.03
N GLY A 3 -2.57 18.55 -10.79
CA GLY A 3 -1.69 19.68 -10.47
C GLY A 3 -0.97 19.60 -9.12
N LEU A 4 -0.75 18.41 -8.55
CA LEU A 4 -0.07 18.24 -7.26
C LEU A 4 1.27 17.47 -7.34
N THR A 5 1.82 17.26 -8.54
CA THR A 5 2.97 16.34 -8.71
C THR A 5 4.33 17.03 -8.93
N GLU A 6 4.44 18.36 -8.92
CA GLU A 6 5.76 19.03 -9.04
C GLU A 6 6.42 19.39 -7.71
N ALA A 7 5.65 19.47 -6.62
CA ALA A 7 6.18 19.34 -5.27
C ALA A 7 5.90 17.90 -4.84
N GLY A 8 6.93 17.11 -4.51
CA GLY A 8 6.72 15.76 -3.99
C GLY A 8 5.72 15.77 -2.82
N ASP A 9 5.01 14.66 -2.63
CA ASP A 9 4.04 14.54 -1.54
C ASP A 9 4.71 14.93 -0.21
N PRO A 10 4.22 15.97 0.50
CA PRO A 10 4.85 16.44 1.72
C PRO A 10 4.89 15.36 2.82
N ALA A 11 3.97 14.41 2.81
CA ALA A 11 4.00 13.27 3.73
C ALA A 11 5.21 12.36 3.43
N GLN A 12 5.49 12.11 2.16
CA GLN A 12 6.64 11.29 1.73
C GLN A 12 7.97 12.04 1.93
N ALA A 13 7.97 13.36 1.76
CA ALA A 13 9.12 14.20 2.04
C ALA A 13 9.51 14.20 3.54
N ALA A 14 8.58 13.86 4.44
CA ALA A 14 8.84 13.71 5.87
C ALA A 14 9.46 12.34 6.23
N LEU A 15 9.67 11.43 5.27
CA LEU A 15 10.22 10.09 5.52
C LEU A 15 11.71 10.03 5.16
N ASP A 16 12.56 9.59 6.08
CA ASP A 16 13.97 9.30 5.76
C ASP A 16 14.14 7.91 5.14
N LEU A 17 14.04 7.87 3.81
CA LEU A 17 14.08 6.63 3.02
C LEU A 17 15.49 6.21 2.58
N ARG A 18 16.56 6.68 3.23
CA ARG A 18 17.94 6.37 2.82
C ARG A 18 18.27 4.88 2.82
N ASN A 19 17.60 4.09 3.66
CA ASN A 19 17.78 2.64 3.75
C ASN A 19 17.01 1.84 2.68
N TYR A 20 16.27 2.52 1.80
CA TYR A 20 15.49 1.88 0.73
C TYR A 20 16.16 2.06 -0.62
N THR A 21 16.13 1.00 -1.43
CA THR A 21 16.72 1.02 -2.78
C THR A 21 15.94 2.01 -3.67
N PRO A 22 16.62 2.75 -4.56
CA PRO A 22 15.96 3.74 -5.42
C PRO A 22 14.80 3.16 -6.25
N ALA A 23 14.91 1.89 -6.65
CA ALA A 23 13.93 1.22 -7.50
C ALA A 23 12.55 1.02 -6.84
N VAL A 24 12.49 0.86 -5.52
CA VAL A 24 11.24 0.62 -4.78
C VAL A 24 10.88 1.76 -3.84
N ARG A 25 11.71 2.82 -3.78
CA ARG A 25 11.61 3.88 -2.78
C ARG A 25 10.25 4.60 -2.83
N GLY A 26 9.72 4.88 -4.02
CA GLY A 26 8.43 5.54 -4.17
C GLY A 26 7.26 4.67 -3.69
N ASP A 27 7.28 3.39 -4.05
CA ASP A 27 6.25 2.43 -3.64
C ASP A 27 6.27 2.21 -2.12
N GLU A 28 7.49 2.12 -1.55
CA GLU A 28 7.69 2.00 -0.10
C GLU A 28 7.27 3.28 0.63
N ALA A 29 7.58 4.47 0.12
CA ALA A 29 7.15 5.74 0.70
C ALA A 29 5.62 5.78 0.89
N PHE A 30 4.89 5.44 -0.18
CA PHE A 30 3.44 5.44 -0.18
C PHE A 30 2.84 4.43 0.81
N LEU A 31 3.50 3.29 1.05
CA LEU A 31 3.00 2.33 2.04
C LEU A 31 3.37 2.74 3.48
N LEU A 32 4.59 3.23 3.69
CA LEU A 32 5.12 3.62 4.99
C LEU A 32 4.38 4.82 5.58
N GLU A 33 4.05 5.83 4.77
CA GLU A 33 3.26 6.99 5.24
C GLU A 33 1.89 6.56 5.80
N ARG A 34 1.26 5.55 5.16
CA ARG A 34 -0.07 5.07 5.56
C ARG A 34 0.00 4.25 6.83
N TYR A 35 1.01 3.39 6.98
CA TYR A 35 1.29 2.71 8.24
C TYR A 35 1.53 3.70 9.37
N LEU A 36 2.37 4.71 9.12
CA LEU A 36 2.69 5.73 10.10
C LEU A 36 1.45 6.51 10.55
N LYS A 37 0.64 6.98 9.60
CA LYS A 37 -0.64 7.65 9.88
C LYS A 37 -1.58 6.78 10.71
N LYS A 38 -1.72 5.50 10.35
CA LYS A 38 -2.58 4.54 11.06
C LYS A 38 -2.13 4.29 12.50
N VAL A 39 -0.82 4.29 12.76
CA VAL A 39 -0.28 4.18 14.12
C VAL A 39 -0.55 5.46 14.90
N ILE A 40 -0.18 6.62 14.35
CA ILE A 40 -0.36 7.93 15.00
C ILE A 40 -1.82 8.13 15.41
N ASP A 41 -2.77 7.85 14.52
CA ASP A 41 -4.22 8.00 14.77
C ASP A 41 -4.76 7.16 15.93
N ARG A 42 -4.03 6.13 16.36
CA ARG A 42 -4.43 5.22 17.44
C ARG A 42 -3.74 5.49 18.77
N ILE A 43 -2.49 5.95 18.73
CA ILE A 43 -1.69 6.12 19.95
C ILE A 43 -1.94 7.46 20.65
N GLY A 44 -2.46 8.47 19.95
CA GLY A 44 -2.83 9.74 20.58
C GLY A 44 -2.93 10.91 19.62
N TYR A 45 -3.10 12.10 20.19
CA TYR A 45 -3.13 13.35 19.43
C TYR A 45 -1.71 13.85 19.18
N VAL A 46 -1.49 14.44 18.00
CA VAL A 46 -0.26 15.17 17.72
C VAL A 46 -0.45 16.62 18.17
N TYR A 47 0.30 17.03 19.19
CA TYR A 47 0.40 18.43 19.58
C TYR A 47 1.60 19.06 18.86
N TRP A 48 1.34 19.91 17.87
CA TRP A 48 2.38 20.55 17.06
C TRP A 48 3.41 21.34 17.87
N GLN A 49 3.03 21.80 19.05
CA GLN A 49 3.91 22.53 19.97
C GLN A 49 4.98 21.64 20.63
N GLU A 50 4.80 20.32 20.63
CA GLU A 50 5.76 19.36 21.17
C GLU A 50 6.84 18.99 20.15
N ILE A 51 6.55 19.13 18.85
CA ILE A 51 7.50 18.81 17.77
C ILE A 51 8.49 19.98 17.62
N PRO A 52 9.80 19.76 17.79
CA PRO A 52 10.79 20.81 17.61
C PRO A 52 10.84 21.31 16.16
N ASP A 53 10.84 22.63 15.98
CA ASP A 53 11.07 23.30 14.69
C ASP A 53 12.36 24.14 14.70
N ASP A 54 13.30 23.84 15.61
CA ASP A 54 14.61 24.51 15.63
C ASP A 54 15.57 23.83 14.62
N PRO A 55 15.93 24.49 13.51
CA PRO A 55 16.88 23.94 12.54
C PRO A 55 18.31 23.84 13.09
N LYS A 56 18.62 24.44 14.26
CA LYS A 56 19.93 24.33 14.91
C LYS A 56 20.01 23.16 15.86
N SER A 57 18.88 22.60 16.28
CA SER A 57 18.86 21.44 17.17
C SER A 57 19.39 20.19 16.45
N ASN A 58 20.10 19.36 17.21
CA ASN A 58 20.55 18.02 16.79
C ASN A 58 19.86 16.90 17.58
N THR A 59 18.99 17.25 18.51
CA THR A 59 18.37 16.28 19.43
C THR A 59 17.12 15.70 18.78
N PRO A 60 17.06 14.38 18.52
CA PRO A 60 15.86 13.76 17.99
C PRO A 60 14.67 13.89 18.95
N PHE A 61 13.48 14.08 18.39
CA PHE A 61 12.23 14.08 19.12
C PHE A 61 11.61 12.68 19.10
N VAL A 62 11.40 12.11 20.28
CA VAL A 62 10.74 10.81 20.43
C VAL A 62 9.26 11.08 20.67
N TYR A 63 8.44 10.80 19.65
CA TYR A 63 6.99 10.98 19.72
C TYR A 63 6.31 9.83 20.47
N PHE A 64 6.81 8.61 20.30
CA PHE A 64 6.22 7.42 20.91
C PHE A 64 7.29 6.36 21.21
N GLU A 65 7.18 5.73 22.37
CA GLU A 65 8.04 4.62 22.78
C GLU A 65 7.23 3.33 22.93
N HIS A 66 7.71 2.24 22.33
CA HIS A 66 7.07 0.93 22.41
C HIS A 66 8.13 -0.18 22.31
N PRO A 67 7.95 -1.34 22.98
CA PRO A 67 8.92 -2.45 22.93
C PRO A 67 9.31 -2.90 21.52
N THR A 68 8.39 -2.80 20.57
CA THR A 68 8.59 -3.21 19.16
C THR A 68 9.28 -2.13 18.30
N GLY A 69 9.30 -0.88 18.78
CA GLY A 69 9.94 0.22 18.07
C GLY A 69 9.39 1.59 18.49
N ASN A 70 10.20 2.62 18.31
CA ASN A 70 9.85 3.99 18.64
C ASN A 70 9.45 4.76 17.38
N ILE A 71 8.64 5.81 17.56
CA ILE A 71 8.40 6.82 16.54
C ILE A 71 9.29 8.01 16.86
N VAL A 72 10.31 8.21 16.04
CA VAL A 72 11.32 9.25 16.23
C VAL A 72 11.34 10.15 15.01
N ILE A 73 11.32 11.46 15.26
CA ILE A 73 11.54 12.51 14.26
C ILE A 73 12.92 13.09 14.54
N GLY A 74 13.81 12.96 13.57
CA GLY A 74 15.20 13.36 13.71
C GLY A 74 15.63 14.37 12.64
N PRO A 75 16.70 15.13 12.92
CA PRO A 75 17.30 16.02 11.94
C PRO A 75 18.08 15.24 10.88
N VAL A 76 17.81 15.53 9.61
CA VAL A 76 18.46 14.96 8.44
C VAL A 76 19.13 16.07 7.64
N GLU A 77 20.44 15.94 7.43
CA GLU A 77 21.19 16.86 6.59
C GLU A 77 20.87 16.63 5.11
N THR A 78 20.49 17.69 4.41
CA THR A 78 20.26 17.68 2.95
C THR A 78 21.00 18.84 2.29
N GLU A 79 21.07 18.83 0.95
CA GLU A 79 21.65 19.93 0.17
C GLU A 79 21.00 21.30 0.44
N LYS A 80 19.75 21.31 0.93
CA LYS A 80 18.99 22.53 1.25
C LYS A 80 19.06 22.91 2.73
N GLY A 81 19.90 22.22 3.50
CA GLY A 81 20.00 22.35 4.95
C GLY A 81 19.33 21.18 5.68
N LYS A 82 19.21 21.34 7.00
CA LYS A 82 18.66 20.32 7.86
C LYS A 82 17.13 20.31 7.81
N ILE A 83 16.54 19.15 7.55
CA ILE A 83 15.10 18.91 7.58
C ILE A 83 14.76 17.88 8.65
N TRP A 84 13.58 17.98 9.23
CA TRP A 84 13.10 17.00 10.21
C TRP A 84 12.31 15.90 9.51
N GLN A 85 12.71 14.65 9.72
CA GLN A 85 12.10 13.49 9.08
C GLN A 85 11.92 12.35 10.10
N PHE A 86 10.94 11.49 9.87
CA PHE A 86 10.84 10.21 10.56
C PHE A 86 12.07 9.36 10.26
N THR A 87 12.73 8.89 11.31
CA THR A 87 14.05 8.25 11.16
C THR A 87 13.97 6.90 10.44
N PRO A 88 15.06 6.43 9.82
CA PRO A 88 15.08 5.13 9.16
C PRO A 88 14.71 3.96 10.09
N GLU A 89 15.06 4.06 11.37
CA GLU A 89 14.70 3.07 12.40
C GLU A 89 13.18 3.06 12.62
N THR A 90 12.55 4.24 12.70
CA THR A 90 11.09 4.35 12.79
C THR A 90 10.42 3.64 11.62
N LEU A 91 10.89 3.91 10.40
CA LEU A 91 10.32 3.31 9.18
C LEU A 91 10.54 1.80 9.09
N ALA A 92 11.67 1.30 9.60
CA ALA A 92 11.95 -0.12 9.64
C ALA A 92 10.98 -0.89 10.56
N HIS A 93 10.55 -0.27 11.67
CA HIS A 93 9.71 -0.90 12.68
C HIS A 93 8.21 -0.58 12.54
N ILE A 94 7.83 0.43 11.75
CA ILE A 94 6.45 0.96 11.74
C ILE A 94 5.38 -0.09 11.41
N ARG A 95 5.70 -1.07 10.56
CA ARG A 95 4.75 -2.15 10.20
C ARG A 95 4.52 -3.11 11.37
N ALA A 96 5.56 -3.41 12.14
CA ALA A 96 5.46 -4.24 13.34
C ALA A 96 4.77 -3.47 14.46
N LEU A 97 5.12 -2.20 14.64
CA LEU A 97 4.43 -1.31 15.57
C LEU A 97 2.93 -1.22 15.29
N TYR A 98 2.54 -1.08 14.02
CA TYR A 98 1.14 -1.12 13.61
C TYR A 98 0.45 -2.42 14.00
N ALA A 99 1.11 -3.58 13.79
CA ALA A 99 0.53 -4.87 14.15
C ALA A 99 0.20 -4.98 15.66
N ASP A 100 1.00 -4.33 16.51
CA ASP A 100 0.78 -4.34 17.97
C ASP A 100 -0.31 -3.38 18.42
N VAL A 101 -0.44 -2.22 17.74
CA VAL A 101 -1.42 -1.19 18.12
C VAL A 101 -2.72 -1.25 17.31
N GLU A 102 -2.86 -2.14 16.33
CA GLU A 102 -3.98 -2.15 15.38
C GLU A 102 -5.35 -2.26 16.07
N ASP A 103 -5.41 -2.99 17.19
CA ASP A 103 -6.63 -3.22 17.99
C ASP A 103 -7.00 -2.02 18.88
N VAL A 104 -6.10 -1.05 19.04
CA VAL A 104 -6.40 0.18 19.75
C VAL A 104 -7.37 0.99 18.88
N PRO A 105 -8.51 1.44 19.43
CA PRO A 105 -9.46 2.23 18.67
C PRO A 105 -8.83 3.55 18.24
N VAL A 106 -9.13 3.97 17.01
CA VAL A 106 -8.79 5.32 16.54
C VAL A 106 -9.53 6.34 17.41
N ALA A 107 -8.86 7.43 17.79
CA ALA A 107 -9.50 8.48 18.57
C ALA A 107 -10.78 9.00 17.86
N PRO A 108 -11.89 9.25 18.58
CA PRO A 108 -13.18 9.59 17.96
C PRO A 108 -13.12 10.76 16.97
N GLU A 109 -12.29 11.76 17.26
CA GLU A 109 -12.08 12.96 16.45
C GLU A 109 -11.36 12.64 15.13
N PHE A 110 -10.57 11.57 15.09
CA PHE A 110 -9.90 11.08 13.89
C PHE A 110 -10.67 9.98 13.17
N ALA A 111 -11.67 9.35 13.81
CA ALA A 111 -12.44 8.26 13.21
C ALA A 111 -13.14 8.69 11.90
N ALA A 112 -13.64 9.93 11.82
CA ALA A 112 -14.26 10.48 10.61
C ALA A 112 -13.25 10.72 9.47
N PHE A 113 -11.98 10.93 9.80
CA PHE A 113 -10.88 11.14 8.84
C PHE A 113 -10.05 9.88 8.61
N ALA A 114 -10.36 8.79 9.32
CA ALA A 114 -9.66 7.54 9.17
C ALA A 114 -9.87 7.05 7.73
N SER A 115 -8.77 6.98 6.99
CA SER A 115 -8.82 6.59 5.58
C SER A 115 -9.37 5.17 5.45
N THR A 116 -10.39 5.02 4.60
CA THR A 116 -10.86 3.71 4.14
C THR A 116 -9.86 3.22 3.11
N ASP A 117 -8.81 2.56 3.57
CA ASP A 117 -7.73 2.07 2.72
C ASP A 117 -7.96 0.60 2.37
N PRO A 118 -8.16 0.26 1.08
CA PRO A 118 -8.36 -1.11 0.63
C PRO A 118 -7.27 -2.09 1.08
N PHE A 119 -6.02 -1.62 1.18
CA PHE A 119 -4.91 -2.45 1.64
C PHE A 119 -5.11 -2.89 3.10
N PHE A 120 -5.46 -1.97 3.99
CA PHE A 120 -5.67 -2.29 5.41
C PHE A 120 -6.97 -3.08 5.66
N ILE A 121 -8.00 -2.88 4.82
CA ILE A 121 -9.20 -3.73 4.85
C ILE A 121 -8.85 -5.17 4.49
N ALA A 122 -8.15 -5.38 3.38
CA ALA A 122 -7.72 -6.71 2.95
C ALA A 122 -6.79 -7.37 3.98
N ARG A 123 -5.87 -6.58 4.55
CA ARG A 123 -4.98 -7.03 5.64
C ARG A 123 -5.77 -7.44 6.89
N GLY A 124 -6.78 -6.65 7.28
CA GLY A 124 -7.67 -6.98 8.40
C GLY A 124 -8.41 -8.30 8.18
N LEU A 125 -8.98 -8.49 6.99
CA LEU A 125 -9.62 -9.76 6.62
C LEU A 125 -8.63 -10.94 6.67
N ALA A 126 -7.41 -10.75 6.18
CA ALA A 126 -6.38 -11.78 6.26
C ALA A 126 -6.05 -12.14 7.72
N ARG A 127 -5.99 -11.15 8.62
CA ARG A 127 -5.78 -11.35 10.05
C ARG A 127 -6.90 -12.16 10.70
N GLU A 128 -8.15 -11.84 10.38
CA GLU A 128 -9.34 -12.54 10.87
C GLU A 128 -9.35 -14.01 10.45
N ILE A 129 -8.89 -14.31 9.23
CA ILE A 129 -8.75 -15.70 8.75
C ILE A 129 -7.62 -16.42 9.52
N SER A 130 -6.44 -15.82 9.61
CA SER A 130 -5.32 -16.35 10.37
C SER A 130 -4.23 -15.30 10.60
N PRO A 131 -3.76 -15.09 11.85
CA PRO A 131 -2.63 -14.21 12.13
C PRO A 131 -1.34 -14.60 11.37
N GLY A 132 -1.17 -15.88 11.05
CA GLY A 132 -0.02 -16.37 10.29
C GLY A 132 0.06 -15.80 8.87
N LEU A 133 -1.06 -15.36 8.29
CA LEU A 133 -1.10 -14.77 6.96
C LEU A 133 -0.43 -13.40 6.87
N LEU A 134 -0.27 -12.72 8.02
CA LEU A 134 0.40 -11.43 8.11
C LEU A 134 1.93 -11.55 8.20
N THR A 135 2.45 -12.76 8.40
CA THR A 135 3.90 -12.97 8.43
C THR A 135 4.51 -12.71 7.06
N ARG A 136 5.73 -12.19 7.03
CA ARG A 136 6.42 -11.81 5.79
C ARG A 136 7.08 -13.03 5.16
N ALA A 137 6.87 -13.21 3.86
CA ALA A 137 7.58 -14.16 3.00
C ALA A 137 8.33 -13.38 1.91
N GLY A 138 9.61 -13.07 2.15
CA GLY A 138 10.41 -12.25 1.25
C GLY A 138 9.98 -10.77 1.29
N PRO A 139 9.59 -10.14 0.16
CA PRO A 139 9.23 -8.73 0.12
C PRO A 139 7.80 -8.42 0.61
N MET A 140 6.92 -9.43 0.68
CA MET A 140 5.49 -9.25 0.92
C MET A 140 4.94 -10.28 1.91
N GLU A 141 3.72 -10.07 2.37
CA GLU A 141 3.05 -10.92 3.35
C GLU A 141 2.40 -12.14 2.68
N HIS A 142 2.21 -13.23 3.41
CA HIS A 142 1.66 -14.47 2.85
C HIS A 142 0.29 -14.26 2.18
N TRP A 143 -0.60 -13.45 2.75
CA TRP A 143 -1.89 -13.16 2.13
C TRP A 143 -1.74 -12.45 0.77
N GLN A 144 -0.72 -11.61 0.60
CA GLN A 144 -0.46 -10.92 -0.66
C GLN A 144 -0.03 -11.93 -1.73
N TRP A 145 0.80 -12.90 -1.36
CA TRP A 145 1.17 -14.02 -2.24
C TRP A 145 -0.06 -14.85 -2.66
N TRP A 146 -0.96 -15.14 -1.72
CA TRP A 146 -2.21 -15.85 -2.02
C TRP A 146 -3.11 -15.05 -2.98
N MET A 147 -3.28 -13.75 -2.74
CA MET A 147 -4.04 -12.87 -3.63
C MET A 147 -3.44 -12.79 -5.03
N LEU A 148 -2.11 -12.72 -5.12
CA LEU A 148 -1.41 -12.75 -6.40
C LEU A 148 -1.64 -14.08 -7.14
N GLY A 149 -1.54 -15.21 -6.43
CA GLY A 149 -1.83 -16.53 -6.99
C GLY A 149 -3.27 -16.66 -7.47
N LEU A 150 -4.22 -16.17 -6.68
CA LEU A 150 -5.64 -16.17 -7.04
C LEU A 150 -5.93 -15.29 -8.26
N ALA A 151 -5.31 -14.10 -8.33
CA ALA A 151 -5.44 -13.20 -9.46
C ALA A 151 -4.87 -13.83 -10.76
N ALA A 152 -3.72 -14.51 -10.67
CA ALA A 152 -3.15 -15.24 -11.79
C ALA A 152 -4.08 -16.37 -12.28
N LEU A 153 -4.64 -17.16 -11.35
CA LEU A 153 -5.59 -18.22 -11.68
C LEU A 153 -6.86 -17.66 -12.34
N ALA A 154 -7.40 -16.57 -11.80
CA ALA A 154 -8.57 -15.90 -12.37
C ALA A 154 -8.30 -15.45 -13.81
N GLY A 155 -7.13 -14.84 -14.07
CA GLY A 155 -6.71 -14.45 -15.42
C GLY A 155 -6.67 -15.62 -16.40
N ILE A 156 -6.14 -16.77 -15.97
CA ILE A 156 -6.11 -18.00 -16.78
C ILE A 156 -7.54 -18.46 -17.11
N VAL A 157 -8.43 -18.51 -16.11
CA VAL A 157 -9.83 -18.91 -16.30
C VAL A 157 -10.54 -17.97 -17.27
N PHE A 158 -10.36 -16.65 -17.12
CA PHE A 158 -10.91 -15.66 -18.05
C PHE A 158 -10.38 -15.87 -19.47
N GLY A 159 -9.10 -16.20 -19.65
CA GLY A 159 -8.53 -16.54 -20.95
C GLY A 159 -9.20 -17.75 -21.60
N PHE A 160 -9.44 -18.82 -20.84
CA PHE A 160 -10.15 -20.00 -21.33
C PHE A 160 -11.60 -19.69 -21.70
N ILE A 161 -12.31 -18.94 -20.87
CA ILE A 161 -13.70 -18.53 -21.15
C ILE A 161 -13.76 -17.67 -22.42
N ALA A 162 -12.88 -16.68 -22.54
CA ALA A 162 -12.82 -15.83 -23.73
C ALA A 162 -12.54 -16.65 -25.01
N ASN A 163 -11.58 -17.56 -24.95
CA ASN A 163 -11.27 -18.46 -26.07
C ASN A 163 -12.47 -19.35 -26.43
N ALA A 164 -13.15 -19.93 -25.44
CA ALA A 164 -14.34 -20.74 -25.65
C ALA A 164 -15.45 -19.94 -26.34
N LEU A 165 -15.72 -18.71 -25.89
CA LEU A 165 -16.72 -17.82 -26.48
C LEU A 165 -16.38 -17.43 -27.92
N ILE A 166 -15.12 -17.09 -28.20
CA ILE A 166 -14.66 -16.78 -29.57
C ILE A 166 -14.85 -18.01 -30.47
N SER A 167 -14.42 -19.18 -30.02
CA SER A 167 -14.54 -20.42 -30.80
C SER A 167 -15.99 -20.78 -31.13
N LEU A 168 -16.92 -20.51 -30.20
CA LEU A 168 -18.34 -20.75 -30.38
C LEU A 168 -18.93 -19.77 -31.40
N PHE A 169 -18.49 -18.50 -31.40
CA PHE A 169 -18.94 -17.49 -32.35
C PHE A 169 -18.44 -17.75 -33.78
N VAL A 170 -17.18 -18.18 -33.93
CA VAL A 170 -16.60 -18.57 -35.24
C VAL A 170 -17.34 -19.78 -35.81
N ARG A 171 -17.53 -20.84 -35.02
CA ARG A 171 -18.28 -22.04 -35.45
C ARG A 171 -19.72 -21.72 -35.89
N ARG A 172 -20.37 -20.76 -35.21
CA ARG A 172 -21.73 -20.33 -35.53
C ARG A 172 -21.80 -19.55 -36.85
N THR A 173 -20.74 -18.85 -37.22
CA THR A 173 -20.67 -18.05 -38.45
C THR A 173 -20.41 -18.93 -39.67
N ASP A 174 -19.51 -19.91 -39.56
CA ASP A 174 -19.21 -20.88 -40.63
C ASP A 174 -20.43 -21.70 -41.08
N SER A 175 -21.33 -22.04 -40.15
CA SER A 175 -22.54 -22.81 -40.47
C SER A 175 -23.55 -22.02 -41.34
N SER A 176 -23.46 -20.69 -41.40
CA SER A 176 -24.40 -19.84 -42.17
C SER A 176 -23.85 -19.39 -43.53
N ALA A 177 -22.52 -19.29 -43.67
CA ALA A 177 -21.88 -18.88 -44.92
C ALA A 177 -21.80 -20.04 -45.93
N PHE A 178 -21.59 -21.27 -45.47
CA PHE A 178 -21.50 -22.45 -46.34
C PHE A 178 -22.82 -22.74 -47.07
N PHE A 179 -23.97 -22.64 -46.39
CA PHE A 179 -25.28 -22.91 -47.01
C PHE A 179 -25.68 -21.88 -48.08
N ARG A 180 -25.27 -20.61 -47.96
CA ARG A 180 -25.60 -19.56 -48.94
C ARG A 180 -24.83 -19.69 -50.25
N ILE A 181 -23.63 -20.26 -50.23
CA ILE A 181 -22.83 -20.49 -51.45
C ILE A 181 -23.35 -21.70 -52.23
N VAL A 182 -23.78 -22.76 -51.53
CA VAL A 182 -24.33 -23.96 -52.17
C VAL A 182 -25.69 -23.68 -52.82
N GLU A 183 -26.55 -22.83 -52.23
CA GLU A 183 -27.82 -22.44 -52.88
C GLU A 183 -27.63 -21.59 -54.16
N TRP A 184 -26.56 -20.78 -54.25
CA TRP A 184 -26.27 -20.03 -55.48
C TRP A 184 -25.75 -20.92 -56.61
N ALA A 185 -25.02 -21.99 -56.30
CA ALA A 185 -24.43 -22.89 -57.29
C ALA A 185 -25.43 -23.91 -57.89
N VAL A 186 -26.63 -24.04 -57.32
CA VAL A 186 -27.66 -25.02 -57.74
C VAL A 186 -28.85 -24.35 -58.46
N ARG A 187 -28.74 -23.06 -58.78
CA ARG A 187 -29.77 -22.30 -59.51
C ARG A 187 -29.25 -21.81 -60.86
#